data_AF-A0A2G9YAZ6-F1
#
_entry.id   AF-A0A2G9YAZ6-F1
#
_cell.length_a   1.000
_cell.length_b   1.000
_cell.length_c   1.000
_cell.angle_alpha   90.00
_cell.angle_beta   90.00
_cell.angle_gamma   90.00
#
_symmetry.space_group_name_H-M   'P 1'
#
loop_
_entity.id
_entity.type
_entity.pdbx_description
1 polymer ?
#
loop_
_entity_poly.entity_id
_entity_poly.type
_entity_poly.pdbx_seq_one_letter_code
_entity_poly.pdbx_strand_id
1 'polypeptide(L)'
;SFPYLDFLAGPESLAEVPSLIEICRTSPVSGKKKAYSFTATQKPYFCPQNGETLSAFLPVITGCNNFCSYCVVPYARGAEE
;
A
#
# COMPACT_ATOMS: atom_id res chain seq x y z
N SER A 1 9.62 13.29 -14.37
CA SER A 1 8.83 12.17 -14.94
C SER A 1 9.69 10.91 -14.86
N PHE A 2 9.28 9.88 -14.11
CA PHE A 2 10.04 8.63 -13.97
C PHE A 2 9.83 7.76 -15.24
N PRO A 3 10.88 7.48 -16.03
CA PRO A 3 10.73 6.85 -17.34
C PRO A 3 10.47 5.34 -17.30
N TYR A 4 10.89 4.67 -16.21
CA TYR A 4 10.83 3.22 -16.01
C TYR A 4 9.82 2.80 -14.91
N LEU A 5 8.86 3.66 -14.58
CA LEU A 5 7.86 3.40 -13.55
C LEU A 5 6.48 3.19 -14.17
N ASP A 6 5.91 2.01 -13.96
CA ASP A 6 4.60 1.62 -14.51
C ASP A 6 3.43 2.06 -13.62
N PHE A 7 3.53 1.82 -12.31
CA PHE A 7 2.54 2.25 -11.32
C PHE A 7 3.19 2.63 -9.99
N LEU A 8 2.46 3.38 -9.17
CA LEU A 8 2.82 3.72 -7.80
C LEU A 8 1.64 3.43 -6.89
N ALA A 9 1.85 2.64 -5.84
CA ALA A 9 0.85 2.33 -4.83
C ALA A 9 1.32 2.83 -3.46
N GLY A 10 0.42 3.50 -2.75
CA GLY A 10 0.61 3.83 -1.34
C GLY A 10 0.55 2.60 -0.43
N PRO A 11 1.00 2.70 0.83
CA PRO A 11 0.99 1.58 1.79
C PRO A 11 -0.42 1.06 2.09
N GLU A 12 -1.45 1.90 1.95
CA GLU A 12 -2.85 1.52 2.18
C GLU A 12 -3.53 0.93 0.95
N SER A 13 -2.92 1.08 -0.22
CA SER A 13 -3.48 0.65 -1.51
C SER A 13 -3.07 -0.76 -1.91
N LEU A 14 -2.60 -1.58 -0.95
CA LEU A 14 -2.11 -2.94 -1.23
C LEU A 14 -3.18 -3.81 -1.90
N ALA A 15 -4.45 -3.64 -1.52
CA ALA A 15 -5.59 -4.36 -2.09
C ALA A 15 -5.81 -4.06 -3.57
N GLU A 16 -5.36 -2.90 -4.05
CA GLU A 16 -5.56 -2.43 -5.41
C GLU A 16 -4.37 -2.77 -6.32
N VAL A 17 -3.27 -3.30 -5.76
CA VAL A 17 -2.10 -3.69 -6.54
C VAL A 17 -2.43 -4.67 -7.68
N PRO A 18 -3.26 -5.72 -7.48
CA PRO A 18 -3.63 -6.62 -8.57
C PRO A 18 -4.31 -5.91 -9.75
N SER A 19 -5.22 -4.98 -9.48
CA SER A 19 -5.92 -4.21 -10.52
C SER A 19 -5.00 -3.19 -11.19
N LEU A 20 -4.09 -2.54 -10.46
CA LEU A 20 -3.05 -1.68 -11.04
C LEU A 20 -2.16 -2.44 -12.04
N ILE A 21 -1.76 -3.66 -11.69
CA ILE A 21 -0.95 -4.52 -12.57
C ILE A 21 -1.72 -4.85 -13.86
N GLU A 22 -3.01 -5.15 -13.76
CA GLU A 22 -3.84 -5.47 -14.92
C GLU A 22 -4.01 -4.27 -15.86
N ILE A 23 -4.21 -3.07 -15.31
CA ILE A 23 -4.28 -1.81 -16.07
C ILE A 23 -2.98 -1.56 -16.84
N CYS A 24 -1.82 -1.78 -16.20
CA CYS A 24 -0.52 -1.61 -16.84
C CYS A 24 -0.27 -2.66 -17.93
N ARG A 25 -0.77 -3.90 -17.76
CA ARG A 25 -0.62 -4.98 -18.76
C ARG A 25 -1.50 -4.79 -20.00
N THR A 26 -2.72 -4.27 -19.82
CA THR A 26 -3.72 -4.16 -20.89
C THR A 26 -3.64 -2.85 -21.68
N SER A 27 -2.99 -1.81 -21.14
CA SER A 27 -2.85 -0.52 -21.81
C SER A 27 -1.70 -0.54 -22.84
N PRO A 28 -1.96 -0.24 -24.13
CA PRO A 28 -0.93 -0.26 -25.16
C PRO A 28 0.11 0.86 -24.97
N VAL A 29 1.36 0.50 -25.25
CA VAL A 29 2.66 1.16 -25.04
C VAL A 29 2.79 2.62 -25.52
N SER A 30 1.78 3.22 -26.15
CA SER A 30 1.88 4.55 -26.79
C SER A 30 1.36 5.72 -25.96
N GLY A 31 0.73 5.48 -24.81
CA GLY A 31 0.27 6.54 -23.91
C GLY A 31 0.44 6.11 -22.48
N LYS A 32 1.58 6.45 -21.86
CA LYS A 32 1.97 6.12 -20.48
C LYS A 32 0.92 6.61 -19.46
N LYS A 33 -0.19 5.89 -19.32
CA LYS A 33 -1.12 6.08 -18.20
C LYS A 33 -0.44 5.52 -16.98
N LYS A 34 0.15 6.43 -16.20
CA LYS A 34 0.69 6.11 -14.88
C LYS A 34 -0.49 5.90 -13.95
N ALA A 35 -0.64 4.68 -13.46
CA ALA A 35 -1.67 4.37 -12.49
C ALA A 35 -1.11 4.68 -11.08
N TYR A 36 -1.80 5.58 -10.38
CA TYR A 36 -1.49 5.94 -9.00
C TYR A 36 -2.67 5.52 -8.15
N SER A 37 -2.43 4.69 -7.14
CA SER A 37 -3.41 4.47 -6.09
C SER A 37 -2.86 4.96 -4.77
N PHE A 38 -3.64 5.81 -4.14
CA PHE A 38 -3.40 6.35 -2.79
C PHE A 38 -4.70 6.32 -1.97
N THR A 39 -5.63 5.43 -2.35
CA THR A 39 -6.92 5.31 -1.70
C THR A 39 -6.72 4.75 -0.29
N ALA A 40 -7.29 5.43 0.70
CA ALA A 40 -7.39 4.95 2.07
C ALA A 40 -8.50 3.88 2.13
N THR A 41 -8.25 2.73 1.50
CA THR A 41 -9.14 1.58 1.55
C THR A 41 -8.88 0.82 2.85
N GLN A 42 -9.94 0.37 3.54
CA GLN A 42 -9.82 -0.44 4.74
C GLN A 42 -8.84 -1.59 4.51
N LYS A 43 -7.83 -1.71 5.38
CA LYS A 43 -6.78 -2.74 5.33
C LYS A 43 -7.41 -4.12 5.32
N PRO A 44 -7.43 -4.86 4.20
CA PRO A 44 -7.79 -6.25 4.26
C PRO A 44 -6.63 -6.97 4.95
N TYR A 45 -6.87 -7.54 6.13
CA TYR A 45 -5.90 -8.42 6.76
C TYR A 45 -5.73 -9.66 5.86
N PHE A 46 -4.59 -9.73 5.18
CA PHE A 46 -4.28 -10.83 4.30
C PHE A 46 -3.88 -12.05 5.14
N CYS A 47 -4.85 -12.93 5.38
CA CYS A 47 -4.56 -14.27 5.89
C CYS A 47 -4.31 -15.17 4.68
N PRO A 48 -3.10 -15.73 4.49
CA PRO A 48 -2.86 -16.69 3.43
C PRO A 48 -3.82 -17.89 3.62
N GLN A 49 -4.67 -18.16 2.61
CA GLN A 49 -5.63 -19.26 2.65
C GLN A 49 -4.98 -20.65 2.45
N ASN A 50 -3.70 -20.66 2.13
CA ASN A 50 -2.90 -21.87 1.97
C ASN A 50 -2.58 -22.34 3.40
N GLY A 51 -3.27 -23.39 3.86
CA GLY A 51 -3.27 -23.91 5.23
C GLY A 51 -1.93 -24.41 5.79
N GLU A 52 -0.81 -23.96 5.23
CA GLU A 52 0.56 -24.23 5.64
C GLU A 52 1.09 -23.21 6.66
N THR A 53 0.40 -22.07 6.83
CA THR A 53 0.87 -20.99 7.70
C THR A 53 0.27 -21.11 9.11
N LEU A 54 1.06 -21.62 10.06
CA LEU A 54 0.64 -21.81 11.46
C LEU A 54 0.60 -20.51 12.30
N SER A 55 1.02 -19.37 11.74
CA SER A 55 1.04 -18.07 12.42
C SER A 55 0.84 -16.91 11.46
N ALA A 56 0.25 -15.81 11.95
CA ALA A 56 0.01 -14.61 11.16
C ALA A 56 0.27 -13.34 11.99
N PHE A 57 0.66 -12.25 11.31
CA PHE A 57 0.80 -10.94 11.94
C PHE A 57 -0.54 -10.21 11.93
N LEU A 58 -0.99 -9.78 13.10
CA LEU A 58 -2.14 -8.92 13.27
C LEU A 58 -1.65 -7.54 13.75
N PRO A 59 -1.73 -6.49 12.91
CA PRO A 59 -1.40 -5.15 13.39
C PRO A 59 -2.50 -4.70 14.36
N VAL A 60 -2.09 -4.38 15.59
CA VAL A 60 -3.00 -3.92 16.65
C VAL A 60 -3.15 -2.39 16.64
N ILE A 61 -2.13 -1.68 16.17
CA ILE A 61 -2.08 -0.21 16.11
C ILE A 61 -1.51 0.25 14.78
N THR A 62 -1.97 1.41 14.31
CA THR A 62 -1.37 2.16 13.19
C THR A 62 -1.04 3.57 13.65
N GLY A 63 0.16 4.08 13.37
CA GLY A 63 0.55 5.44 13.78
C GLY A 63 1.24 5.48 15.15
N CYS A 64 1.45 6.68 15.70
CA CYS A 64 2.08 6.85 17.01
C CYS A 64 1.83 8.24 17.62
N ASN A 65 1.51 8.29 18.92
CA ASN A 65 1.27 9.53 19.68
C ASN A 65 2.43 9.94 20.63
N ASN A 66 3.60 9.31 20.53
CA ASN A 66 4.72 9.55 21.47
C ASN A 66 5.62 10.75 21.10
N PHE A 67 5.43 11.38 19.93
CA PHE A 67 6.15 12.59 19.47
C PHE A 67 7.64 12.69 19.86
N CYS A 68 8.40 11.63 19.58
CA CYS A 68 9.82 11.60 19.90
C CYS A 68 10.61 12.61 19.04
N SER A 69 11.65 13.21 19.61
CA SER A 69 12.47 14.26 18.95
C SER A 69 13.11 13.84 17.61
N TYR A 70 13.23 12.54 17.38
CA TYR A 70 13.82 11.97 16.16
C TYR A 70 12.79 11.28 15.24
N CYS A 71 11.54 11.16 15.66
CA CYS A 71 10.58 10.27 14.99
C CYS A 71 9.62 11.05 14.08
N VAL A 72 9.66 10.75 12.78
CA VAL A 72 8.75 11.36 11.77
C VAL A 72 7.36 10.71 11.72
N VAL A 73 7.17 9.56 12.39
CA VAL A 73 5.94 8.75 12.29
C VAL A 73 4.65 9.53 12.57
N PRO A 74 4.55 10.36 13.62
CA PRO A 74 3.31 11.09 13.90
C PRO A 74 2.87 11.99 12.74
N TYR A 75 3.83 12.46 11.92
CA TYR A 75 3.57 13.33 10.77
C TYR A 75 3.39 12.58 9.45
N ALA A 76 4.11 11.47 9.27
CA ALA A 76 4.10 10.72 8.01
C ALA A 76 2.99 9.65 7.95
N ARG A 77 2.67 9.01 9.08
CA ARG A 77 1.66 7.95 9.17
C ARG A 77 0.40 8.36 9.93
N GLY A 78 0.44 9.48 10.66
CA GLY A 78 -0.67 9.97 11.46
C GLY A 78 -0.61 9.54 12.92
N ALA A 79 -1.64 9.96 13.65
CA ALA A 79 -1.88 9.59 15.04
C ALA A 79 -2.17 8.10 15.18
N GLU A 80 -2.08 7.58 16.40
CA GLU A 80 -2.44 6.19 16.69
C GLU A 80 -3.95 5.92 16.46
N GLU A 81 -4.25 4.90 15.65
CA GLU A 81 -5.58 4.36 15.32
C GLU A 81 -5.61 2.82 15.46
#